data_AF-A0A975Z788-F1
#
_entry.id   AF-A0A975Z788-F1
#
_cell.length_a   1.000
_cell.length_b   1.000
_cell.length_c   1.000
_cell.angle_alpha   90.00
_cell.angle_beta   90.00
_cell.angle_gamma   90.00
#
_symmetry.space_group_name_H-M   'P 1'
#
loop_
_entity.id
_entity.type
_entity.pdbx_description
1 polymer ?
#
loop_
_entity_poly.entity_id
_entity_poly.type
_entity_poly.pdbx_seq_one_letter_code
_entity_poly.pdbx_strand_id
1 'polypeptide(L)'
;WNGDTARGLRALFDDQRVRAVGECGLDFNRDFSPRPAQEKALEEQLALAVELQRPVFLHERDASERLLAILRDFRDRLPAAVVHCFTGERRALYGYLDLDLHIGITGWINDERRGTHLHDLVSEIPVGRLMLESDAP
;
A
#
# COMPACT_ATOMS: atom_id res chain seq x y z
N TRP A 1 -13.64 11.32 -3.36
CA TRP A 1 -13.62 10.61 -4.66
C TRP A 1 -14.89 10.92 -5.45
N ASN A 2 -14.76 11.46 -6.66
CA ASN A 2 -15.87 11.66 -7.60
C ASN A 2 -15.47 11.23 -9.02
N GLY A 3 -16.42 11.26 -9.96
CA GLY A 3 -16.17 10.83 -11.34
C GLY A 3 -15.10 11.66 -12.07
N ASP A 4 -14.92 12.92 -11.70
CA ASP A 4 -13.91 13.79 -12.32
C ASP A 4 -12.50 13.37 -11.86
N THR A 5 -12.34 13.05 -10.57
CA THR A 5 -11.10 12.48 -10.03
C THR A 5 -10.73 11.19 -10.75
N ALA A 6 -11.69 10.27 -10.91
CA ALA A 6 -11.45 8.98 -11.57
C ALA A 6 -11.02 9.16 -13.04
N ARG A 7 -11.65 10.07 -13.79
CA ARG A 7 -11.26 10.38 -15.18
C ARG A 7 -9.87 11.03 -15.26
N GLY A 8 -9.58 11.97 -14.36
CA GLY A 8 -8.29 12.65 -14.29
C GLY A 8 -7.14 11.67 -14.02
N LEU A 9 -7.29 10.79 -13.02
CA LEU A 9 -6.28 9.78 -12.69
C LEU A 9 -6.07 8.79 -13.83
N ARG A 10 -7.14 8.33 -14.50
CA ARG A 10 -7.02 7.46 -15.67
C ARG A 10 -6.19 8.11 -16.78
N ALA A 11 -6.44 9.39 -17.10
CA ALA A 11 -5.75 10.09 -18.18
C ALA A 11 -4.23 10.20 -17.92
N LEU A 12 -3.78 10.21 -16.66
CA LEU A 12 -2.35 10.22 -16.35
C LEU A 12 -1.62 8.95 -16.83
N PHE A 13 -2.32 7.82 -16.97
CA PHE A 13 -1.73 6.57 -17.44
C PHE A 13 -1.48 6.54 -18.96
N ASP A 14 -1.87 7.57 -19.70
CA ASP A 14 -1.43 7.78 -21.09
C ASP A 14 0.07 8.12 -21.16
N ASP A 15 0.64 8.63 -20.07
CA ASP A 15 2.08 8.85 -19.94
C ASP A 15 2.79 7.56 -19.49
N GLN A 16 3.70 7.06 -20.32
CA GLN A 16 4.49 5.85 -20.04
C GLN A 16 5.41 5.97 -18.82
N ARG A 17 5.61 7.18 -18.28
CA ARG A 17 6.35 7.41 -17.04
C ARG A 17 5.54 7.04 -15.79
N VAL A 18 4.21 6.98 -15.88
CA VAL A 18 3.35 6.58 -14.77
C VAL A 18 3.31 5.04 -14.70
N ARG A 19 3.83 4.48 -13.60
CA ARG A 19 4.09 3.02 -13.48
C ARG A 19 3.17 2.27 -12.53
N ALA A 20 2.53 2.96 -11.59
CA ALA A 20 1.68 2.35 -10.57
C ALA A 20 0.51 3.27 -10.22
N VAL A 21 -0.57 2.69 -9.70
CA VAL A 21 -1.64 3.45 -9.04
C VAL A 21 -1.23 3.70 -7.59
N GLY A 22 -1.18 4.96 -7.17
CA GLY A 22 -0.89 5.35 -5.80
C GLY A 22 -0.17 6.71 -5.72
N GLU A 23 0.22 7.16 -4.53
CA GLU A 23 -0.01 6.50 -3.24
C GLU A 23 -1.51 6.47 -2.86
N CYS A 24 -2.02 5.29 -2.49
CA CYS A 24 -3.39 5.11 -2.02
C CYS A 24 -3.46 4.15 -0.84
N GLY A 25 -4.48 4.20 -0.01
CA GLY A 25 -4.52 3.37 1.19
C GLY A 25 -5.42 3.90 2.28
N LEU A 26 -5.12 3.51 3.51
CA LEU A 26 -5.84 3.90 4.73
C LEU A 26 -4.87 4.44 5.77
N ASP A 27 -5.15 5.63 6.30
CA ASP A 27 -4.48 6.18 7.50
C ASP A 27 -5.56 6.49 8.54
N PHE A 28 -5.78 5.53 9.44
CA PHE A 28 -6.72 5.64 10.55
C PHE A 28 -6.09 6.24 11.81
N ASN A 29 -4.80 6.59 11.75
CA ASN A 29 -4.11 7.29 12.81
C ASN A 29 -4.33 8.81 12.71
N ARG A 30 -4.25 9.35 11.48
CA ARG A 30 -4.43 10.79 11.21
C ARG A 30 -5.87 11.16 10.97
N ASP A 31 -6.67 10.27 10.35
CA ASP A 31 -8.09 10.47 10.07
C ASP A 31 -8.40 11.85 9.41
N PHE A 32 -7.49 12.36 8.57
CA PHE A 32 -7.67 13.64 7.85
C PHE A 32 -8.86 13.61 6.87
N SER A 33 -9.29 12.42 6.48
CA SER A 33 -10.56 12.19 5.78
C SER A 33 -11.38 11.16 6.54
N PRO A 34 -12.73 11.28 6.54
CA PRO A 34 -13.58 10.26 7.16
C PRO A 34 -13.28 8.87 6.60
N ARG A 35 -13.21 7.86 7.46
CA ARG A 35 -12.87 6.47 7.05
C ARG A 35 -13.69 5.94 5.87
N PRO A 36 -15.02 6.17 5.79
CA PRO A 36 -15.79 5.75 4.61
C PRO A 36 -15.33 6.41 3.31
N ALA A 37 -14.80 7.64 3.37
CA ALA A 37 -14.24 8.31 2.20
C ALA A 37 -12.85 7.76 1.84
N GLN A 38 -12.04 7.35 2.82
CA GLN A 38 -10.77 6.67 2.60
C GLN A 38 -10.99 5.32 1.92
N GLU A 39 -11.87 4.47 2.48
CA GLU A 39 -12.20 3.15 1.93
C GLU A 39 -12.77 3.27 0.51
N LYS A 40 -13.71 4.20 0.29
CA LYS A 40 -14.23 4.46 -1.06
C LYS A 40 -13.12 4.84 -2.05
N ALA A 41 -12.23 5.74 -1.67
CA ALA A 41 -11.14 6.16 -2.55
C ALA A 41 -10.15 5.02 -2.83
N LEU A 42 -9.89 4.16 -1.84
CA LEU A 42 -9.04 2.98 -2.00
C LEU A 42 -9.68 1.97 -2.97
N GLU A 43 -10.93 1.56 -2.73
CA GLU A 43 -11.63 0.57 -3.57
C GLU A 43 -11.69 1.01 -5.04
N GLU A 44 -11.95 2.29 -5.29
CA GLU A 44 -12.01 2.85 -6.64
C GLU A 44 -10.63 2.88 -7.33
N GLN A 45 -9.56 3.15 -6.59
CA GLN A 45 -8.19 3.09 -7.11
C GLN A 45 -7.74 1.65 -7.37
N LEU A 46 -8.14 0.70 -6.52
CA LEU A 46 -7.90 -0.72 -6.75
C LEU A 46 -8.66 -1.21 -8.00
N ALA A 47 -9.91 -0.77 -8.18
CA ALA A 47 -10.68 -1.08 -9.39
C ALA A 47 -10.00 -0.52 -10.66
N LEU A 48 -9.50 0.72 -10.59
CA LEU A 48 -8.73 1.33 -11.69
C LEU A 48 -7.43 0.56 -11.98
N ALA A 49 -6.71 0.14 -10.94
CA ALA A 49 -5.47 -0.65 -11.08
C ALA A 49 -5.72 -2.01 -11.74
N VAL A 50 -6.82 -2.69 -11.36
CA VAL A 50 -7.28 -3.92 -12.01
C VAL A 50 -7.59 -3.68 -13.48
N GLU A 51 -8.36 -2.64 -13.81
CA GLU A 51 -8.73 -2.36 -15.19
C GLU A 51 -7.53 -2.04 -16.08
N LEU A 52 -6.60 -1.23 -15.57
CA LEU A 52 -5.41 -0.81 -16.30
C LEU A 52 -4.26 -1.82 -16.25
N GLN A 53 -4.43 -2.93 -15.51
CA GLN A 53 -3.40 -3.93 -15.23
C GLN A 53 -2.09 -3.27 -14.74
N ARG A 54 -2.23 -2.39 -13.74
CA ARG A 54 -1.11 -1.66 -13.12
C ARG A 54 -0.89 -2.12 -11.68
N PRO A 55 0.37 -2.14 -11.20
CA PRO A 55 0.65 -2.41 -9.80
C PRO A 55 0.16 -1.27 -8.90
N VAL A 56 0.02 -1.56 -7.60
CA VAL A 56 -0.48 -0.59 -6.60
C VAL A 56 0.60 -0.26 -5.57
N PHE A 57 0.75 1.03 -5.27
CA PHE A 57 1.63 1.56 -4.22
C PHE A 57 0.77 1.95 -3.02
N LEU A 58 0.77 1.10 -1.98
CA LEU A 58 -0.18 1.15 -0.86
C LEU A 58 0.40 1.79 0.38
N HIS A 59 -0.34 2.73 0.96
CA HIS A 59 -0.12 3.28 2.29
C HIS A 59 -0.96 2.54 3.33
N GLU A 60 -0.39 2.32 4.52
CA GLU A 60 -1.17 1.87 5.66
C GLU A 60 -0.65 2.45 6.98
N ARG A 61 -1.57 2.92 7.82
CA ARG A 61 -1.31 3.24 9.22
C ARG A 61 -2.55 3.02 10.09
N ASP A 62 -2.41 2.23 11.16
CA ASP A 62 -3.46 1.84 12.11
C ASP A 62 -4.73 1.26 11.45
N ALA A 63 -4.58 0.65 10.27
CA ALA A 63 -5.68 0.21 9.41
C ALA A 63 -5.46 -1.18 8.77
N SER A 64 -4.41 -1.92 9.16
CA SER A 64 -4.02 -3.19 8.55
C SER A 64 -5.14 -4.21 8.42
N GLU A 65 -5.95 -4.42 9.47
CA GLU A 65 -7.08 -5.37 9.41
C GLU A 65 -8.11 -4.98 8.33
N ARG A 66 -8.40 -3.68 8.19
CA ARG A 66 -9.35 -3.19 7.19
C ARG A 66 -8.76 -3.22 5.80
N LEU A 67 -7.49 -2.82 5.65
CA LEU A 67 -6.79 -2.86 4.37
C LEU A 67 -6.71 -4.29 3.84
N LEU A 68 -6.34 -5.27 4.68
CA LEU A 68 -6.33 -6.69 4.32
C LEU A 68 -7.70 -7.20 3.88
N ALA A 69 -8.76 -6.79 4.60
CA ALA A 69 -10.12 -7.19 4.24
C ALA A 69 -10.52 -6.68 2.86
N ILE A 70 -10.21 -5.42 2.52
CA ILE A 70 -10.48 -4.84 1.19
C ILE A 70 -9.63 -5.53 0.12
N LEU A 71 -8.32 -5.69 0.36
CA LEU A 71 -7.40 -6.23 -0.64
C LEU A 71 -7.73 -7.67 -1.07
N ARG A 72 -8.30 -8.49 -0.20
CA ARG A 72 -8.72 -9.87 -0.53
C ARG A 72 -9.65 -9.93 -1.75
N ASP A 73 -10.50 -8.93 -1.94
CA ASP A 73 -11.44 -8.89 -3.06
C ASP A 73 -10.79 -8.44 -4.39
N PHE A 74 -9.57 -7.90 -4.33
CA PHE A 74 -8.87 -7.35 -5.50
C PHE A 74 -7.60 -8.11 -5.85
N ARG A 75 -6.95 -8.76 -4.88
CA ARG A 75 -5.56 -9.21 -5.00
C ARG A 75 -5.31 -10.08 -6.22
N ASP A 76 -6.16 -11.07 -6.47
CA ASP A 76 -5.98 -12.03 -7.57
C ASP A 76 -6.08 -11.39 -8.97
N ARG A 77 -6.62 -10.17 -9.06
CA ARG A 77 -6.77 -9.42 -10.32
C ARG A 77 -5.71 -8.33 -10.50
N LEU A 78 -4.88 -8.10 -9.48
CA LEU A 78 -3.80 -7.12 -9.51
C LEU A 78 -2.49 -7.80 -9.95
N PRO A 79 -1.69 -7.16 -10.82
CA PRO A 79 -0.41 -7.73 -11.24
C PRO A 79 0.60 -7.76 -10.09
N ALA A 80 0.62 -6.73 -9.24
CA ALA A 80 1.41 -6.67 -8.02
C ALA A 80 0.90 -5.54 -7.11
N ALA A 81 1.25 -5.60 -5.84
CA ALA A 81 1.08 -4.50 -4.90
C ALA A 81 2.24 -4.47 -3.92
N VAL A 82 2.57 -3.28 -3.42
CA VAL A 82 3.57 -3.05 -2.36
C VAL A 82 2.91 -2.26 -1.23
N VAL A 83 3.08 -2.72 0.01
CA VAL A 83 2.86 -1.89 1.19
C VAL A 83 4.15 -1.10 1.41
N HIS A 84 4.12 0.17 1.06
CA HIS A 84 5.28 1.05 1.22
C HIS A 84 5.40 1.50 2.67
N CYS A 85 6.61 1.87 3.07
CA CYS A 85 6.96 2.38 4.40
C CYS A 85 6.34 1.51 5.51
N PHE A 86 6.54 0.19 5.43
CA PHE A 86 5.97 -0.75 6.38
C PHE A 86 6.53 -0.50 7.78
N THR A 87 5.63 -0.22 8.72
CA THR A 87 5.95 0.02 10.13
C THR A 87 5.13 -0.84 11.09
N GLY A 88 4.35 -1.77 10.55
CA GLY A 88 3.44 -2.62 11.30
C GLY A 88 4.12 -3.74 12.08
N GLU A 89 3.28 -4.55 12.73
CA GLU A 89 3.71 -5.68 13.54
C GLU A 89 3.67 -7.00 12.77
N ARG A 90 4.25 -8.05 13.36
CA ARG A 90 4.31 -9.41 12.82
C ARG A 90 3.01 -9.88 12.16
N ARG A 91 1.87 -9.71 12.82
CA ARG A 91 0.55 -10.14 12.31
C ARG A 91 0.19 -9.43 11.00
N ALA A 92 0.47 -8.13 10.89
CA ALA A 92 0.22 -7.38 9.66
C ALA A 92 1.18 -7.83 8.55
N LEU A 93 2.48 -8.03 8.87
CA LEU A 93 3.47 -8.52 7.91
C LEU A 93 3.02 -9.84 7.26
N TYR A 94 2.71 -10.87 8.06
CA TYR A 94 2.24 -12.14 7.53
C TYR A 94 0.94 -12.00 6.74
N GLY A 95 0.01 -11.15 7.20
CA GLY A 95 -1.21 -10.88 6.44
C GLY A 95 -0.95 -10.35 5.04
N TYR A 96 0.04 -9.46 4.87
CA TYR A 96 0.43 -8.94 3.56
C TYR A 96 1.18 -9.99 2.73
N LEU A 97 2.10 -10.74 3.35
CA LEU A 97 2.85 -11.81 2.66
C LEU A 97 1.94 -12.95 2.19
N ASP A 98 0.92 -13.32 2.98
CA ASP A 98 -0.08 -14.33 2.63
C ASP A 98 -0.93 -13.90 1.41
N LEU A 99 -1.09 -12.58 1.21
CA LEU A 99 -1.68 -12.00 0.00
C LEU A 99 -0.65 -11.76 -1.11
N ASP A 100 0.57 -12.28 -1.00
CA ASP A 100 1.63 -12.12 -2.00
C ASP A 100 1.96 -10.65 -2.32
N LEU A 101 1.98 -9.78 -1.29
CA LEU A 101 2.38 -8.37 -1.41
C LEU A 101 3.88 -8.19 -1.20
N HIS A 102 4.43 -7.17 -1.86
CA HIS A 102 5.77 -6.67 -1.57
C HIS A 102 5.74 -5.77 -0.33
N ILE A 103 6.87 -5.66 0.35
CA ILE A 103 7.05 -4.88 1.57
C ILE A 103 8.18 -3.88 1.35
N GLY A 104 7.84 -2.59 1.44
CA GLY A 104 8.79 -1.49 1.38
C GLY A 104 9.33 -1.15 2.77
N ILE A 105 10.66 -1.06 2.89
CA ILE A 105 11.35 -0.67 4.12
C ILE A 105 12.07 0.65 3.90
N THR A 106 11.80 1.61 4.80
CA THR A 106 12.42 2.93 4.82
C THR A 106 13.47 3.05 5.93
N GLY A 107 14.05 4.24 6.07
CA GLY A 107 14.91 4.61 7.20
C GLY A 107 14.24 4.52 8.58
N TRP A 108 12.92 4.25 8.67
CA TRP A 108 12.23 4.00 9.94
C TRP A 108 12.89 2.91 10.78
N ILE A 109 13.43 1.87 10.12
CA ILE A 109 14.16 0.78 10.77
C ILE A 109 15.36 1.25 11.61
N ASN A 110 15.89 2.44 11.32
CA ASN A 110 17.02 3.04 12.05
C ASN A 110 16.59 3.92 13.24
N ASP A 111 15.29 4.17 13.46
CA ASP A 111 14.81 4.94 14.62
C ASP A 111 14.83 4.05 15.86
N GLU A 112 15.86 4.19 16.70
CA GLU A 112 16.06 3.43 17.95
C GLU A 112 14.88 3.53 18.94
N ARG A 113 13.99 4.50 18.79
CA ARG A 113 12.83 4.70 19.68
C ARG A 113 11.59 3.95 19.21
N ARG A 114 11.51 3.62 17.91
CA ARG A 114 10.23 3.22 17.26
C ARG A 114 10.37 2.17 16.15
N GLY A 115 11.58 1.84 15.71
CA GLY A 115 11.84 0.99 14.55
C GLY A 115 12.55 -0.31 14.88
N THR A 116 13.00 -0.52 16.12
CA THR A 116 13.78 -1.71 16.52
C THR A 116 12.98 -3.01 16.40
N HIS A 117 11.63 -2.96 16.49
CA HIS A 117 10.79 -4.14 16.27
C HIS A 117 10.87 -4.67 14.83
N LEU A 118 11.22 -3.81 13.85
CA LEU A 118 11.38 -4.21 12.46
C LEU A 118 12.67 -5.03 12.22
N HIS A 119 13.65 -5.00 13.12
CA HIS A 119 14.94 -5.70 12.96
C HIS A 119 14.73 -7.22 12.89
N ASP A 120 13.82 -7.76 13.68
CA ASP A 120 13.47 -9.17 13.63
C ASP A 120 12.58 -9.47 12.41
N LEU A 121 11.63 -8.58 12.10
CA LEU A 121 10.63 -8.79 11.05
C LEU A 121 11.19 -8.73 9.62
N VAL A 122 12.19 -7.87 9.36
CA VAL A 122 12.77 -7.74 8.01
C VAL A 122 13.38 -9.07 7.53
N SER A 123 13.89 -9.88 8.46
CA SER A 123 14.45 -11.20 8.16
C SER A 123 13.40 -12.23 7.70
N GLU A 124 12.12 -11.95 7.98
CA GLU A 124 10.99 -12.81 7.62
C GLU A 124 10.42 -12.47 6.24
N ILE A 125 10.85 -11.37 5.62
CA ILE A 125 10.41 -10.96 4.29
C ILE A 125 11.13 -11.82 3.23
N PRO A 126 10.41 -12.59 2.39
CA PRO A 126 11.04 -13.43 1.38
C PRO A 126 11.86 -12.64 0.37
N VAL A 127 12.93 -13.27 -0.15
CA VAL A 127 13.69 -12.74 -1.28
C VAL A 127 12.74 -12.51 -2.46
N GLY A 128 12.82 -11.33 -3.07
CA GLY A 128 11.91 -10.92 -4.15
C GLY A 128 10.59 -10.30 -3.68
N ARG A 129 10.39 -10.13 -2.36
CA ARG A 129 9.26 -9.35 -1.79
C ARG A 129 9.71 -8.09 -1.06
N LEU A 130 10.98 -8.00 -0.67
CA LEU A 130 11.56 -6.80 -0.05
C LEU A 130 11.85 -5.72 -1.11
N MET A 131 11.45 -4.48 -0.83
CA MET A 131 11.83 -3.26 -1.55
C MET A 131 12.44 -2.24 -0.58
N LEU A 132 13.36 -1.40 -1.08
CA LEU A 132 13.98 -0.33 -0.31
C LEU A 132 13.55 1.03 -0.85
N GLU A 133 13.36 1.98 0.05
CA GLU A 133 12.91 3.34 -0.27
C GLU A 133 13.45 4.32 0.77
N SER A 134 13.67 5.58 0.37
CA SER A 134 14.15 6.61 1.29
C SER A 134 13.02 7.34 2.00
N ASP A 135 11.86 7.47 1.35
CA ASP A 135 10.77 8.39 1.75
C ASP A 135 11.31 9.82 1.99
N ALA A 136 12.24 10.25 1.12
CA ALA A 136 12.96 11.50 1.27
C ALA A 136 12.08 12.70 0.90
N PRO A 137 12.21 13.84 1.60
CA PRO A 137 11.70 15.11 1.10
C PRO A 137 12.48 15.59 -0.13
#